data_AF-A0A7Y4URR7-F1
#
_entry.id   AF-A0A7Y4URR7-F1
#
_cell.length_a   1.000
_cell.length_b   1.000
_cell.length_c   1.000
_cell.angle_alpha   90.00
_cell.angle_beta   90.00
_cell.angle_gamma   90.00
#
_symmetry.space_group_name_H-M   'P 1'
#
loop_
_entity.id
_entity.type
_entity.pdbx_description
1 polymer ?
#
loop_
_entity_poly.entity_id
_entity_poly.type
_entity_poly.pdbx_seq_one_letter_code
_entity_poly.pdbx_strand_id
1 'polypeptide(L)'
;MELISNLALAGGLSWASGLRLYITVFTVGMMNKFGYIHLPATLDILSNPIVLGVAGLLAVVEFLADKIPYVDTAWDGIQTFIRIPAGALLAMGAINTPDPAIASIAALLGGSLAGATHATKAGSRALINTSPEPVSNIAASFGEESALITGGWLVFAHPAVFIGVLCGFIVLMFWMLPKVWRGVKMVLGKLKFKIPN
;
A
#
# COMPACT_ATOMS: atom_id res chain seq x y z
N MET A 1 -18.09 4.46 17.72
CA MET A 1 -17.66 5.35 16.62
C MET A 1 -16.14 5.42 16.57
N GLU A 2 -15.46 5.75 17.68
CA GLU A 2 -14.00 5.82 17.75
C GLU A 2 -13.28 4.53 17.33
N LEU A 3 -13.71 3.36 17.83
CA LEU A 3 -13.12 2.07 17.42
C LEU A 3 -13.19 1.82 15.91
N ILE A 4 -14.32 2.15 15.27
CA ILE A 4 -14.50 1.99 13.82
C ILE A 4 -13.55 2.93 13.08
N SER A 5 -13.41 4.18 13.53
CA SER A 5 -12.46 5.14 12.95
C SER A 5 -11.01 4.68 13.09
N ASN A 6 -10.61 4.16 14.26
CA ASN A 6 -9.24 3.68 14.49
C ASN A 6 -8.94 2.43 13.65
N LEU A 7 -9.92 1.51 13.52
CA LEU A 7 -9.79 0.34 12.64
C LEU A 7 -9.73 0.74 11.17
N ALA A 8 -10.55 1.71 10.73
CA ALA A 8 -10.52 2.23 9.37
C ALA A 8 -9.19 2.92 9.08
N LEU A 9 -8.67 3.72 10.01
CA LEU A 9 -7.36 4.36 9.87
C LEU A 9 -6.24 3.32 9.84
N ALA A 10 -6.22 2.36 10.77
CA ALA A 10 -5.21 1.31 10.81
C ALA A 10 -5.20 0.47 9.54
N GLY A 11 -6.37 -0.05 9.14
CA GLY A 11 -6.52 -0.82 7.91
C GLY A 11 -6.21 0.01 6.66
N GLY A 12 -6.65 1.27 6.64
CA GLY A 12 -6.43 2.21 5.54
C GLY A 12 -4.97 2.53 5.32
N LEU A 13 -4.23 2.88 6.38
CA LEU A 13 -2.81 3.17 6.28
C LEU A 13 -1.98 1.92 5.93
N SER A 14 -2.33 0.75 6.47
CA SER A 14 -1.65 -0.51 6.10
C SER A 14 -1.90 -0.90 4.64
N TRP A 15 -3.15 -0.85 4.18
CA TRP A 15 -3.51 -1.11 2.80
C TRP A 15 -2.82 -0.12 1.85
N ALA A 16 -2.90 1.17 2.16
CA ALA A 16 -2.27 2.23 1.37
C ALA A 16 -0.74 2.11 1.36
N SER A 17 -0.12 1.71 2.47
CA SER A 17 1.31 1.41 2.54
C SER A 17 1.71 0.29 1.61
N GLY A 18 0.91 -0.79 1.54
CA GLY A 18 1.13 -1.91 0.63
C GLY A 18 1.04 -1.52 -0.84
N LEU A 19 0.19 -0.55 -1.20
CA LEU A 19 0.16 0.00 -2.55
C LEU A 19 1.34 0.96 -2.80
N ARG A 20 1.42 2.03 -1.99
CA ARG A 20 2.33 3.17 -2.15
C ARG A 20 2.59 3.90 -0.81
N LEU A 21 3.60 3.45 -0.07
CA LEU A 21 3.97 4.01 1.23
C LEU A 21 4.24 5.52 1.21
N TYR A 22 5.07 6.01 0.29
CA TYR A 22 5.60 7.37 0.42
C TYR A 22 4.52 8.44 0.17
N ILE A 23 3.69 8.26 -0.85
CA ILE A 23 2.57 9.18 -1.10
C ILE A 23 1.54 9.10 0.03
N THR A 24 1.35 7.92 0.65
CA THR A 24 0.48 7.74 1.81
C THR A 24 0.98 8.56 3.00
N VAL A 25 2.24 8.39 3.38
CA VAL A 25 2.87 9.15 4.49
C VAL A 25 2.83 10.64 4.21
N PHE A 26 3.20 11.06 3.00
CA PHE A 26 3.19 12.47 2.61
C PHE A 26 1.80 13.09 2.70
N THR A 27 0.80 12.44 2.09
CA THR A 27 -0.56 12.99 2.04
C THR A 27 -1.18 13.06 3.42
N VAL A 28 -1.11 11.98 4.19
CA VAL A 28 -1.68 11.90 5.54
C VAL A 28 -0.97 12.88 6.49
N GLY A 29 0.36 12.95 6.42
CA GLY A 29 1.14 13.90 7.21
C GLY A 29 0.84 15.37 6.86
N MET A 30 0.69 15.69 5.56
CA MET A 30 0.31 17.05 5.14
C MET A 30 -1.11 17.41 5.61
N MET A 31 -2.06 16.46 5.50
CA MET A 31 -3.42 16.68 5.98
C MET A 31 -3.46 16.95 7.49
N ASN A 32 -2.68 16.21 8.29
CA ASN A 32 -2.57 16.46 9.73
C ASN A 32 -1.88 17.80 10.04
N LYS A 33 -0.77 18.10 9.34
CA LYS A 33 -0.02 19.35 9.52
C LYS A 33 -0.85 20.61 9.27
N PHE A 34 -1.76 20.57 8.30
CA PHE A 34 -2.66 21.70 7.99
C PHE A 34 -4.02 21.62 8.73
N GLY A 35 -4.22 20.64 9.59
CA GLY A 35 -5.44 20.52 10.41
C GLY A 35 -6.68 20.05 9.64
N TYR A 36 -6.52 19.43 8.47
CA TYR A 36 -7.64 18.82 7.74
C TYR A 36 -8.11 17.50 8.35
N ILE A 37 -7.19 16.80 9.01
CA ILE A 37 -7.46 15.59 9.81
C ILE A 37 -6.71 15.71 11.14
N HIS A 38 -7.10 14.88 12.11
CA HIS A 38 -6.40 14.73 13.37
C HIS A 38 -5.92 13.29 13.51
N LEU A 39 -4.61 13.10 13.51
CA LEU A 39 -3.98 11.82 13.76
C LEU A 39 -3.81 11.60 15.27
N PRO A 40 -3.76 10.34 15.72
CA PRO A 40 -3.33 10.03 17.07
C PRO A 40 -1.87 10.45 17.28
N ALA A 41 -1.51 10.76 18.54
CA ALA A 41 -0.18 11.27 18.91
C ALA A 41 0.98 10.34 18.47
N THR A 42 0.75 9.03 18.43
CA THR A 42 1.67 8.01 17.91
C THR A 42 2.00 8.18 16.42
N LEU A 43 1.15 8.86 15.65
CA LEU A 43 1.33 9.14 14.22
C LEU A 43 1.66 10.61 13.93
N ASP A 44 1.77 11.48 14.94
CA ASP A 44 2.11 12.90 14.71
C ASP A 44 3.47 13.09 14.03
N ILE A 45 4.37 12.13 14.19
CA ILE A 45 5.68 12.10 13.51
C ILE A 45 5.54 12.19 11.99
N LEU A 46 4.42 11.74 11.41
CA LEU A 46 4.16 11.86 9.96
C LEU A 46 4.08 13.32 9.50
N SER A 47 3.78 14.26 10.40
CA SER A 47 3.72 15.70 10.12
C SER A 47 5.07 16.40 10.27
N ASN A 48 6.11 15.68 10.69
CA ASN A 48 7.45 16.24 10.83
C ASN A 48 7.98 16.72 9.46
N PRO A 49 8.52 17.96 9.35
CA PRO A 49 8.98 18.50 8.08
C PRO A 49 10.01 17.65 7.33
N ILE A 50 10.90 16.94 8.06
CA ILE A 50 11.89 16.05 7.46
C ILE A 50 11.21 14.80 6.91
N VAL A 51 10.31 14.19 7.67
CA VAL A 51 9.52 13.02 7.23
C VAL A 51 8.72 13.37 5.97
N LEU A 52 8.05 14.52 5.96
CA LEU A 52 7.31 15.02 4.81
C LEU A 52 8.22 15.30 3.60
N GLY A 53 9.39 15.91 3.80
CA GLY A 53 10.34 16.17 2.72
C GLY A 53 10.84 14.87 2.06
N VAL A 54 11.23 13.88 2.87
CA VAL A 54 11.70 12.58 2.39
C VAL A 54 10.57 11.79 1.74
N ALA A 55 9.39 11.73 2.36
CA ALA A 55 8.24 11.04 1.80
C ALA A 55 7.77 11.68 0.49
N GLY A 56 7.75 13.01 0.39
CA GLY A 56 7.41 13.73 -0.84
C GLY A 56 8.40 13.44 -1.97
N LEU A 57 9.71 13.49 -1.69
CA LEU A 57 10.74 13.17 -2.68
C LEU A 57 10.60 11.72 -3.17
N LEU A 58 10.49 10.76 -2.25
CA LEU A 58 10.37 9.35 -2.60
C LEU A 58 9.04 9.03 -3.28
N ALA A 59 7.96 9.76 -2.99
CA ALA A 59 6.70 9.65 -3.72
C ALA A 59 6.83 10.08 -5.18
N VAL A 60 7.59 11.15 -5.47
CA VAL A 60 7.89 11.57 -6.84
C VAL A 60 8.73 10.51 -7.56
N VAL A 61 9.77 9.99 -6.90
CA VAL A 61 10.60 8.92 -7.47
C VAL A 61 9.76 7.69 -7.79
N GLU A 62 8.92 7.24 -6.85
CA GLU A 62 8.01 6.13 -7.04
C GLU A 62 7.04 6.37 -8.21
N PHE A 63 6.46 7.57 -8.30
CA PHE A 63 5.54 7.92 -9.38
C PHE A 63 6.18 7.88 -10.77
N LEU A 64 7.47 8.22 -10.87
CA LEU A 64 8.22 8.13 -12.12
C LEU A 64 8.65 6.67 -12.40
N ALA A 65 9.10 5.94 -11.37
CA ALA A 65 9.52 4.54 -11.49
C ALA A 65 8.37 3.64 -11.98
N ASP A 66 7.15 3.83 -11.48
CA ASP A 66 5.97 3.01 -11.82
C ASP A 66 5.54 3.11 -13.30
N LYS A 67 6.11 4.04 -14.07
CA LYS A 67 5.79 4.24 -15.50
C LYS A 67 6.76 3.54 -16.44
N ILE A 68 7.91 3.10 -15.94
CA ILE A 68 8.95 2.47 -16.74
C ILE A 68 8.94 0.97 -16.43
N PRO A 69 8.63 0.10 -17.42
CA PRO A 69 8.65 -1.35 -17.21
C PRO A 69 10.00 -1.82 -16.67
N TYR A 70 9.98 -2.82 -15.79
CA TYR A 70 11.12 -3.39 -15.06
C TYR A 70 11.74 -2.48 -13.99
N VAL A 71 11.75 -1.16 -14.17
CA VAL A 71 12.12 -0.21 -13.11
C VAL A 71 11.09 -0.28 -11.98
N ASP A 72 9.80 -0.35 -12.34
CA ASP A 72 8.69 -0.61 -11.41
C ASP A 72 8.93 -1.88 -10.58
N THR A 73 9.38 -2.95 -11.22
CA THR A 73 9.57 -4.27 -10.62
C THR A 73 10.77 -4.26 -9.67
N ALA A 74 11.87 -3.61 -10.06
CA ALA A 74 13.04 -3.44 -9.21
C ALA A 74 12.72 -2.58 -7.98
N TRP A 75 11.97 -1.48 -8.19
CA TRP A 75 11.49 -0.62 -7.12
C TRP A 75 10.60 -1.38 -6.15
N ASP A 76 9.56 -2.08 -6.64
CA ASP A 76 8.66 -2.89 -5.82
C ASP A 76 9.39 -4.02 -5.08
N GLY A 77 10.44 -4.58 -5.69
CA GLY A 77 11.33 -5.56 -5.05
C GLY A 77 11.97 -5.01 -3.78
N ILE A 78 12.60 -3.83 -3.86
CA ILE A 78 13.18 -3.13 -2.70
C ILE A 78 12.08 -2.78 -1.68
N GLN A 79 10.96 -2.25 -2.17
CA GLN A 79 9.87 -1.78 -1.33
C GLN A 79 9.16 -2.88 -0.55
N THR A 80 9.30 -4.15 -0.94
CA THR A 80 8.81 -5.30 -0.16
C THR A 80 9.34 -5.26 1.29
N PHE A 81 10.60 -4.85 1.48
CA PHE A 81 11.23 -4.80 2.80
C PHE A 81 10.94 -3.52 3.59
N ILE A 82 10.35 -2.52 2.94
CA ILE A 82 10.10 -1.20 3.53
C ILE A 82 8.60 -1.02 3.80
N ARG A 83 7.76 -1.26 2.79
CA ARG A 83 6.30 -1.07 2.84
C ARG A 83 5.61 -1.98 3.84
N ILE A 84 6.07 -3.22 3.97
CA ILE A 84 5.44 -4.21 4.84
C ILE A 84 5.68 -3.86 6.31
N PRO A 85 6.93 -3.65 6.78
CA PRO A 85 7.16 -3.16 8.14
C PRO A 85 6.53 -1.79 8.39
N ALA A 86 6.60 -0.86 7.43
CA ALA A 86 5.97 0.45 7.59
C ALA A 86 4.44 0.34 7.75
N GLY A 87 3.79 -0.52 6.97
CA GLY A 87 2.36 -0.78 7.07
C GLY A 87 1.96 -1.37 8.43
N ALA A 88 2.79 -2.24 9.01
CA ALA A 88 2.62 -2.75 10.36
C ALA A 88 2.71 -1.63 11.41
N LEU A 89 3.75 -0.78 11.32
CA LEU A 89 3.96 0.34 12.24
C LEU A 89 2.84 1.40 12.13
N LEU A 90 2.35 1.66 10.93
CA LEU A 90 1.25 2.59 10.70
C LEU A 90 -0.07 2.09 11.32
N ALA A 91 -0.38 0.79 11.21
CA ALA A 91 -1.55 0.21 11.89
C ALA A 91 -1.40 0.26 13.41
N MET A 92 -0.23 -0.11 13.94
CA MET A 92 0.05 -0.03 15.37
C MET A 92 -0.14 1.41 15.88
N GLY A 93 0.42 2.38 15.15
CA GLY A 93 0.28 3.80 15.47
C GLY A 93 -1.18 4.26 15.43
N ALA A 94 -1.95 3.85 14.42
CA ALA A 94 -3.36 4.23 14.27
C ALA A 94 -4.27 3.72 15.39
N ILE A 95 -3.99 2.54 15.97
CA ILE A 95 -4.75 2.02 17.11
C ILE A 95 -4.46 2.79 18.40
N ASN A 96 -3.26 3.36 18.55
CA ASN A 96 -2.87 4.26 19.64
C ASN A 96 -3.21 3.71 21.04
N THR A 97 -2.74 2.49 21.33
CA THR A 97 -3.00 1.78 22.59
C THR A 97 -1.71 1.62 23.39
N PRO A 98 -1.74 1.76 24.73
CA PRO A 98 -0.61 1.43 25.59
C PRO A 98 -0.48 -0.10 25.84
N ASP A 99 -1.50 -0.89 25.51
CA ASP A 99 -1.49 -2.35 25.68
C ASP A 99 -0.57 -3.00 24.62
N PRO A 100 0.56 -3.60 25.02
CA PRO A 100 1.50 -4.22 24.09
C PRO A 100 0.90 -5.37 23.28
N ALA A 101 -0.08 -6.09 23.83
CA ALA A 101 -0.73 -7.20 23.13
C ALA A 101 -1.59 -6.68 21.98
N ILE A 102 -2.42 -5.66 22.23
CA ILE A 102 -3.26 -5.05 21.20
C ILE A 102 -2.40 -4.34 20.14
N ALA A 103 -1.34 -3.64 20.55
CA ALA A 103 -0.40 -3.01 19.63
C ALA A 103 0.27 -4.04 18.70
N SER A 104 0.68 -5.18 19.25
CA SER A 104 1.28 -6.28 18.48
C SER A 104 0.28 -6.91 17.50
N ILE A 105 -0.97 -7.12 17.92
CA ILE A 105 -2.03 -7.62 17.04
C ILE A 105 -2.26 -6.65 15.87
N ALA A 106 -2.36 -5.35 16.16
CA ALA A 106 -2.53 -4.32 15.13
C ALA A 106 -1.37 -4.33 14.12
N ALA A 107 -0.13 -4.45 14.59
CA ALA A 107 1.04 -4.54 13.73
C ALA A 107 1.04 -5.80 12.86
N LEU A 108 0.71 -6.96 13.43
CA LEU A 108 0.65 -8.22 12.68
C LEU A 108 -0.43 -8.19 11.61
N LEU A 109 -1.64 -7.71 11.95
CA LEU A 109 -2.73 -7.57 10.99
C LEU A 109 -2.41 -6.53 9.91
N GLY A 110 -1.88 -5.38 10.30
CA GLY A 110 -1.50 -4.31 9.38
C GLY A 110 -0.35 -4.70 8.45
N GLY A 111 0.68 -5.35 8.97
CA GLY A 111 1.79 -5.89 8.17
C GLY A 111 1.32 -6.96 7.20
N SER A 112 0.42 -7.86 7.64
CA SER A 112 -0.18 -8.87 6.77
C SER A 112 -1.00 -8.24 5.64
N LEU A 113 -1.81 -7.23 5.95
CA LEU A 113 -2.60 -6.49 4.96
C LEU A 113 -1.71 -5.73 3.98
N ALA A 114 -0.67 -5.04 4.47
CA ALA A 114 0.30 -4.34 3.64
C ALA A 114 1.04 -5.31 2.70
N GLY A 115 1.49 -6.45 3.23
CA GLY A 115 2.15 -7.49 2.46
C GLY A 115 1.25 -8.11 1.40
N ALA A 116 0.00 -8.42 1.73
CA ALA A 116 -0.93 -9.00 0.77
C ALA A 116 -1.32 -7.99 -0.33
N THR A 117 -1.49 -6.72 0.04
CA THR A 117 -1.76 -5.63 -0.91
C THR A 117 -0.57 -5.41 -1.85
N HIS A 118 0.65 -5.36 -1.31
CA HIS A 118 1.90 -5.24 -2.09
C HIS A 118 2.10 -6.43 -3.02
N ALA A 119 1.90 -7.66 -2.53
CA ALA A 119 1.99 -8.87 -3.34
C ALA A 119 0.98 -8.87 -4.50
N THR A 120 -0.22 -8.33 -4.27
CA THR A 120 -1.24 -8.17 -5.30
C THR A 120 -0.82 -7.17 -6.36
N LYS A 121 -0.28 -6.01 -5.95
CA LYS A 121 0.30 -5.02 -6.88
C LYS A 121 1.44 -5.63 -7.70
N ALA A 122 2.46 -6.16 -7.04
CA ALA A 122 3.64 -6.72 -7.69
C ALA A 122 3.28 -7.91 -8.61
N GLY A 123 2.34 -8.75 -8.18
CA GLY A 123 1.83 -9.86 -8.99
C GLY A 123 1.08 -9.41 -10.24
N SER A 124 0.24 -8.37 -10.12
CA SER A 124 -0.40 -7.74 -11.28
C SER A 124 0.63 -7.10 -12.22
N ARG A 125 1.64 -6.40 -11.70
CA ARG A 125 2.73 -5.79 -12.49
C ARG A 125 3.54 -6.84 -13.24
N ALA A 126 3.85 -7.98 -12.63
CA ALA A 126 4.52 -9.08 -13.29
C ALA A 126 3.74 -9.63 -14.50
N LEU A 127 2.41 -9.60 -14.46
CA LEU A 127 1.56 -9.97 -15.60
C LEU A 127 1.47 -8.86 -16.64
N ILE A 128 1.32 -7.60 -16.21
CA ILE A 128 1.27 -6.44 -17.10
C ILE A 128 2.57 -6.32 -17.90
N ASN A 129 3.72 -6.50 -17.25
CA ASN A 129 5.06 -6.41 -17.87
C ASN A 129 5.38 -7.57 -18.83
N THR A 130 4.46 -8.52 -19.04
CA THR A 130 4.57 -9.48 -20.15
C THR A 130 4.32 -8.84 -21.52
N SER A 131 3.61 -7.71 -21.55
CA SER A 131 3.49 -6.82 -22.70
C SER A 131 4.31 -5.55 -22.40
N PRO A 132 5.37 -5.22 -23.18
CA PRO A 132 6.24 -4.08 -22.87
C PRO A 132 5.61 -2.71 -23.19
N GLU A 133 4.29 -2.65 -23.43
CA GLU A 133 3.63 -1.39 -23.76
C GLU A 133 3.41 -0.51 -22.51
N PRO A 134 3.72 0.79 -22.59
CA PRO A 134 3.66 1.68 -21.43
C PRO A 134 2.22 1.96 -20.96
N VAL A 135 1.21 1.80 -21.83
CA VAL A 135 -0.19 2.15 -21.56
C VAL A 135 -0.75 1.37 -20.38
N SER A 136 -0.48 0.07 -20.29
CA SER A 136 -1.01 -0.80 -19.24
C SER A 136 -0.41 -0.46 -17.86
N ASN A 137 0.89 -0.14 -17.81
CA ASN A 137 1.55 0.31 -16.57
C ASN A 137 1.04 1.67 -16.11
N ILE A 138 0.86 2.59 -17.06
CA ILE A 138 0.29 3.92 -16.78
C ILE A 138 -1.14 3.78 -16.23
N ALA A 139 -1.99 2.99 -16.90
CA ALA A 139 -3.37 2.76 -16.46
C ALA A 139 -3.44 2.11 -15.07
N ALA A 140 -2.57 1.13 -14.79
CA ALA A 140 -2.47 0.52 -13.47
C ALA A 140 -2.04 1.53 -12.39
N SER A 141 -1.01 2.34 -12.67
CA SER A 141 -0.54 3.41 -11.78
C SER A 141 -1.68 4.38 -11.45
N PHE A 142 -2.41 4.87 -12.45
CA PHE A 142 -3.57 5.76 -12.26
C PHE A 142 -4.72 5.12 -11.49
N GLY A 143 -4.94 3.82 -11.67
CA GLY A 143 -5.89 3.06 -10.85
C GLY A 143 -5.49 3.03 -9.37
N GLU A 144 -4.21 2.78 -9.08
CA GLU A 144 -3.67 2.80 -7.72
C GLU A 144 -3.81 4.20 -7.07
N GLU A 145 -3.51 5.26 -7.83
CA GLU A 145 -3.65 6.65 -7.36
C GLU A 145 -5.10 7.02 -7.06
N SER A 146 -6.02 6.64 -7.96
CA SER A 146 -7.46 6.85 -7.77
C SER A 146 -7.99 6.10 -6.55
N ALA A 147 -7.50 4.87 -6.34
CA ALA A 147 -7.84 4.06 -5.17
C ALA A 147 -7.34 4.72 -3.88
N LEU A 148 -6.10 5.21 -3.84
CA LEU A 148 -5.54 5.88 -2.65
C LEU A 148 -6.30 7.16 -2.30
N ILE A 149 -6.66 7.98 -3.29
CA ILE A 149 -7.44 9.20 -3.07
C ILE A 149 -8.83 8.85 -2.52
N THR A 150 -9.54 7.93 -3.18
CA THR A 150 -10.91 7.56 -2.81
C THR A 150 -10.95 6.83 -1.46
N GLY A 151 -10.03 5.88 -1.26
CA GLY A 151 -9.89 5.13 -0.02
C GLY A 151 -9.49 6.02 1.14
N GLY A 152 -8.50 6.90 0.94
CA GLY A 152 -8.09 7.89 1.94
C GLY A 152 -9.23 8.83 2.34
N TRP A 153 -10.00 9.32 1.38
CA TRP A 153 -11.20 10.10 1.68
C TRP A 153 -12.23 9.32 2.49
N LEU A 154 -12.51 8.07 2.11
CA LEU A 154 -13.46 7.20 2.83
C LEU A 154 -13.01 6.90 4.27
N VAL A 155 -11.71 6.73 4.52
CA VAL A 155 -11.16 6.49 5.88
C VAL A 155 -11.62 7.57 6.85
N PHE A 156 -11.62 8.84 6.44
CA PHE A 156 -11.97 9.97 7.30
C PHE A 156 -13.44 10.37 7.19
N ALA A 157 -14.03 10.38 5.99
CA ALA A 157 -15.41 10.82 5.77
C ALA A 157 -16.44 9.75 6.15
N HIS A 158 -16.16 8.48 5.83
CA HIS A 158 -17.11 7.37 6.01
C HIS A 158 -16.39 6.07 6.47
N PRO A 159 -15.84 6.02 7.71
CA PRO A 159 -15.01 4.92 8.18
C PRO A 159 -15.64 3.52 8.05
N ALA A 160 -16.94 3.41 8.34
CA ALA A 160 -17.66 2.13 8.21
C ALA A 160 -17.78 1.66 6.76
N VAL A 161 -17.98 2.59 5.82
CA VAL A 161 -18.02 2.28 4.38
C VAL A 161 -16.64 1.85 3.91
N PHE A 162 -15.59 2.55 4.36
CA PHE A 162 -14.21 2.16 4.06
C PHE A 162 -13.93 0.71 4.50
N ILE A 163 -14.29 0.33 5.73
CA ILE A 163 -14.12 -1.05 6.22
C ILE A 163 -14.84 -2.05 5.31
N GLY A 164 -16.09 -1.77 4.93
CA GLY A 164 -16.84 -2.63 4.00
C GLY A 164 -16.14 -2.80 2.66
N VAL A 165 -15.63 -1.70 2.09
CA VAL A 165 -14.85 -1.72 0.84
C VAL A 165 -13.54 -2.49 1.01
N LEU A 166 -12.83 -2.29 2.12
CA LEU A 166 -11.58 -2.99 2.43
C LEU A 166 -11.82 -4.50 2.58
N CYS A 167 -12.88 -4.92 3.27
CA CYS A 167 -13.28 -6.33 3.34
C CYS A 167 -13.57 -6.91 1.95
N GLY A 168 -14.29 -6.17 1.10
CA GLY A 168 -14.52 -6.56 -0.29
C GLY A 168 -13.22 -6.71 -1.09
N PHE A 169 -12.29 -5.76 -0.94
CA PHE A 169 -10.96 -5.83 -1.54
C PHE A 169 -10.18 -7.06 -1.08
N ILE A 170 -10.19 -7.37 0.22
CA ILE A 170 -9.52 -8.56 0.78
C ILE A 170 -10.12 -9.85 0.20
N VAL A 171 -11.45 -9.94 0.08
CA VAL A 171 -12.11 -11.10 -0.55
C VAL A 171 -11.70 -11.23 -2.02
N LEU A 172 -11.73 -10.12 -2.77
CA LEU A 172 -11.29 -10.09 -4.17
C LEU A 172 -9.83 -10.54 -4.30
N MET A 173 -8.96 -10.04 -3.42
CA MET A 173 -7.55 -10.39 -3.38
C MET A 173 -7.34 -11.89 -3.17
N PHE A 174 -7.98 -12.50 -2.16
CA PHE A 174 -7.88 -13.93 -1.92
C PHE A 174 -8.40 -14.76 -3.09
N TRP A 175 -9.45 -14.29 -3.78
CA TRP A 175 -9.97 -14.93 -4.98
C TRP A 175 -9.04 -14.79 -6.20
N MET A 176 -8.34 -13.66 -6.33
CA MET A 176 -7.38 -13.42 -7.42
C MET A 176 -6.03 -14.11 -7.20
N LEU A 177 -5.62 -14.32 -5.95
CA LEU A 177 -4.29 -14.84 -5.60
C LEU A 177 -3.90 -16.13 -6.34
N PRO A 178 -4.76 -17.17 -6.45
CA PRO A 178 -4.43 -18.38 -7.21
C PRO A 178 -4.22 -18.11 -8.71
N LYS A 179 -4.96 -17.14 -9.27
CA LYS A 179 -4.89 -16.79 -10.69
C LYS A 179 -3.60 -16.05 -11.00
N VAL A 180 -3.26 -15.06 -10.16
CA VAL A 180 -2.02 -14.29 -10.26
C VAL A 180 -0.82 -15.23 -10.11
N TRP A 181 -0.85 -16.12 -9.10
CA TRP A 181 0.23 -17.09 -8.88
C TRP A 181 0.45 -18.04 -10.05
N ARG A 182 -0.64 -18.57 -10.64
CA ARG A 182 -0.55 -19.40 -11.87
C ARG A 182 0.04 -18.60 -13.04
N GLY A 183 -0.40 -17.35 -13.22
CA GLY A 183 0.13 -16.43 -14.22
C GLY A 183 1.65 -16.23 -14.09
N VAL A 184 2.10 -15.86 -12.89
CA VAL A 184 3.53 -15.65 -12.58
C VAL A 184 4.34 -16.92 -12.82
N LYS A 185 3.84 -18.09 -12.39
CA LYS A 185 4.51 -19.38 -12.66
C LYS A 185 4.68 -19.67 -14.15
N MET A 186 3.69 -19.36 -14.97
CA MET A 186 3.78 -19.54 -16.43
C MET A 186 4.83 -18.63 -17.05
N VAL A 187 4.90 -17.36 -16.62
CA VAL A 187 5.90 -16.39 -17.11
C VAL A 187 7.32 -16.85 -16.73
N LEU A 188 7.53 -17.21 -15.47
CA LEU A 188 8.83 -17.72 -14.99
C LEU A 188 9.23 -19.03 -15.69
N GLY A 189 8.28 -19.92 -15.97
CA GLY A 189 8.51 -21.15 -16.72
C GLY A 189 9.01 -20.88 -18.15
N LYS A 190 8.43 -19.90 -18.85
CA LYS A 190 8.87 -19.52 -20.20
C LYS A 190 10.29 -18.93 -20.23
N LEU A 191 10.69 -18.20 -19.19
CA LEU A 191 12.04 -17.66 -19.08
C LEU A 191 13.09 -18.76 -18.89
N LYS A 192 12.78 -19.82 -18.14
CA LYS A 192 13.68 -20.98 -17.96
C LYS A 192 13.92 -21.76 -19.25
N PHE A 193 12.95 -21.81 -20.17
CA PHE A 193 13.12 -22.46 -21.47
C PHE A 193 13.98 -21.66 -22.46
N LYS A 194 14.27 -20.39 -22.18
CA LYS A 194 14.98 -19.48 -23.10
C LYS A 194 16.47 -19.32 -22.79
N ILE A 195 16.97 -19.92 -21.71
CA ILE A 195 18.40 -19.94 -21.37
C ILE A 195 18.95 -21.30 -21.82
N PRO A 196 19.58 -21.40 -23.01
CA PRO A 196 20.38 -22.58 -23.34
C PRO A 196 21.60 -22.63 -22.40
N ASN A 197 21.94 -23.85 -21.94
CA ASN A 197 23.16 -24.14 -21.18
C ASN A 197 24.41 -23.80 -21.99
#